data_AF-A0A3D4Z2R3-F1
#
_entry.id   AF-A0A3D4Z2R3-F1
#
_cell.length_a   1.000
_cell.length_b   1.000
_cell.length_c   1.000
_cell.angle_alpha   90.00
_cell.angle_beta   90.00
_cell.angle_gamma   90.00
#
_symmetry.space_group_name_H-M   'P 1'
#
loop_
_entity.id
_entity.type
_entity.pdbx_description
1 polymer ?
#
loop_
_entity_poly.entity_id
_entity_poly.type
_entity_poly.pdbx_seq_one_letter_code
_entity_poly.pdbx_strand_id
1 'polypeptide(L)'
;PMSAEATVVRNYIDWMLSLPWYDVTKDKIDIKEAESVLDEDHYGLKQVKERILEYLAVQSLVDKLKGPILCFVGPPGVGKTSLARSIARATGRKFVRCSLGGVRDEAEIRG
;
A
#
# COMPACT_ATOMS: atom_id res chain seq x y z
N PRO A 1 -18.65 24.73 30.78
CA PRO A 1 -17.58 23.71 30.89
C PRO A 1 -17.92 22.47 30.04
N MET A 2 -17.19 22.20 28.94
CA MET A 2 -17.45 21.01 28.11
C MET A 2 -17.05 19.75 28.89
N SER A 3 -18.00 18.81 29.04
CA SER A 3 -17.79 17.49 29.68
C SER A 3 -16.76 16.66 28.89
N ALA A 4 -15.98 15.83 29.59
CA ALA A 4 -15.04 14.89 28.97
C ALA A 4 -15.72 13.96 27.95
N GLU A 5 -16.98 13.60 28.19
CA GLU A 5 -17.79 12.78 27.28
C GLU A 5 -18.06 13.47 25.95
N ALA A 6 -18.30 14.78 25.97
CA ALA A 6 -18.55 15.55 24.76
C ALA A 6 -17.32 15.60 23.84
N THR A 7 -16.12 15.61 24.43
CA THR A 7 -14.86 15.57 23.67
C THR A 7 -14.63 14.22 23.01
N VAL A 8 -14.91 13.11 23.73
CA VAL A 8 -14.76 11.75 23.18
C VAL A 8 -15.70 11.54 21.98
N VAL A 9 -16.98 11.92 22.13
CA VAL A 9 -17.97 11.80 21.06
C VAL A 9 -17.60 12.67 19.85
N ARG A 10 -17.14 13.91 20.08
CA ARG A 10 -16.68 14.79 18.99
C ARG A 10 -15.52 14.15 18.22
N ASN A 11 -14.50 13.68 18.92
CA ASN A 11 -13.35 13.03 18.28
C ASN A 11 -13.78 11.82 17.44
N TYR A 12 -14.71 11.00 17.95
CA TYR A 12 -15.22 9.86 17.19
C TYR A 12 -15.91 10.27 15.89
N ILE A 13 -16.75 11.31 15.93
CA ILE A 13 -17.41 11.85 14.74
C ILE A 13 -16.37 12.40 13.76
N ASP A 14 -15.37 13.14 14.24
CA ASP A 14 -14.30 13.68 13.40
C ASP A 14 -13.50 12.56 12.71
N TRP A 15 -13.19 11.47 13.42
CA TRP A 15 -12.58 10.27 12.85
C TRP A 15 -13.44 9.69 11.73
N MET A 16 -14.75 9.49 11.98
CA MET A 16 -15.65 8.96 10.96
C MET A 16 -15.74 9.86 9.73
N LEU A 17 -15.79 11.18 9.89
CA LEU A 17 -15.87 12.12 8.78
C LEU A 17 -14.56 12.19 7.96
N SER A 18 -13.41 11.89 8.57
CA SER A 18 -12.11 11.90 7.90
C SER A 18 -11.86 10.70 6.98
N LEU A 19 -12.62 9.62 7.12
CA LEU A 19 -12.44 8.40 6.34
C LEU A 19 -12.98 8.55 4.90
N PRO A 20 -12.29 7.99 3.88
CA PRO A 20 -12.73 8.06 2.50
C PRO A 20 -13.85 7.04 2.22
N TRP A 21 -15.10 7.42 2.51
CA TRP A 21 -16.26 6.54 2.30
C TRP A 21 -16.57 6.27 0.82
N TYR A 22 -16.42 7.30 -0.02
CA TYR A 22 -16.78 7.25 -1.44
C TYR A 22 -15.60 7.56 -2.37
N ASP A 23 -14.52 8.12 -1.84
CA ASP A 23 -13.33 8.49 -2.61
C ASP A 23 -12.48 7.26 -2.91
N VAL A 24 -12.53 6.81 -4.16
CA VAL A 24 -11.73 5.68 -4.65
C VAL A 24 -10.72 6.18 -5.67
N THR A 25 -9.44 5.84 -5.48
CA THR A 25 -8.42 6.05 -6.52
C THR A 25 -8.71 5.18 -7.72
N LYS A 26 -8.70 5.77 -8.92
CA LYS A 26 -8.78 5.01 -10.17
C LYS A 26 -7.48 4.24 -10.37
N ASP A 27 -7.59 2.92 -10.33
CA ASP A 27 -6.45 2.05 -10.63
C ASP A 27 -6.12 2.13 -12.12
N LYS A 28 -4.83 2.28 -12.42
CA LYS A 28 -4.29 2.17 -13.78
C LYS A 28 -3.32 0.99 -13.78
N ILE A 29 -3.74 -0.14 -14.34
CA ILE A 29 -2.89 -1.33 -14.43
C ILE A 29 -2.48 -1.50 -15.89
N ASP A 30 -1.43 -0.77 -16.28
CA ASP A 30 -0.73 -0.98 -17.54
C ASP A 30 0.63 -1.64 -17.24
N ILE A 31 0.81 -2.87 -17.72
CA ILE A 31 2.01 -3.66 -17.46
C ILE A 31 3.25 -3.01 -18.09
N LYS A 32 3.11 -2.38 -19.27
CA LYS A 32 4.24 -1.75 -19.96
C LYS A 32 4.70 -0.50 -19.24
N GLU A 33 3.75 0.30 -18.76
CA GLU A 33 4.05 1.46 -17.93
C GLU A 33 4.68 1.04 -16.60
N ALA A 34 4.16 -0.02 -15.98
CA ALA A 34 4.71 -0.55 -14.74
C ALA A 34 6.15 -1.05 -14.91
N GLU A 35 6.45 -1.75 -16.01
CA GLU A 35 7.81 -2.19 -16.35
C GLU A 35 8.74 -0.97 -16.51
N SER A 36 8.34 0.04 -17.28
CA SER A 36 9.11 1.26 -17.47
C SER A 36 9.41 1.98 -16.14
N VAL A 37 8.42 2.10 -15.25
CA VAL A 37 8.59 2.76 -13.95
C VAL A 37 9.52 1.95 -13.04
N LEU A 38 9.40 0.62 -13.03
CA LEU A 38 10.28 -0.24 -12.24
C LEU A 38 11.73 -0.21 -12.75
N ASP A 39 11.92 -0.11 -14.05
CA ASP A 39 13.25 0.02 -14.68
C ASP A 39 13.88 1.40 -14.50
N GLU A 40 13.07 2.47 -14.50
CA GLU A 40 13.51 3.83 -14.18
C GLU A 40 13.97 3.95 -12.73
N ASP A 41 13.19 3.41 -11.79
CA ASP A 41 13.42 3.60 -10.35
C ASP A 41 14.48 2.64 -9.77
N HIS A 42 14.71 1.47 -10.40
CA HIS A 42 15.59 0.43 -9.87
C HIS A 42 16.48 -0.16 -10.96
N TYR A 43 17.79 -0.16 -10.75
CA TYR A 43 18.72 -0.85 -11.65
C TYR A 43 18.78 -2.36 -11.35
N GLY A 44 18.77 -3.21 -12.38
CA GLY A 44 18.85 -4.66 -12.23
C GLY A 44 17.56 -5.30 -11.70
N LEU A 45 17.69 -6.24 -10.76
CA LEU A 45 16.56 -6.95 -10.10
C LEU A 45 15.56 -7.63 -11.05
N LYS A 46 16.03 -8.13 -12.20
CA LYS A 46 15.18 -8.70 -13.26
C LYS A 46 14.15 -9.71 -12.74
N GLN A 47 14.59 -10.71 -11.97
CA GLN A 47 13.70 -11.73 -11.40
C GLN A 47 12.63 -11.16 -10.46
N VAL A 48 12.97 -10.12 -9.68
CA VAL A 48 12.02 -9.49 -8.76
C VAL A 48 10.99 -8.65 -9.53
N LYS A 49 11.45 -7.88 -10.52
CA LYS A 49 10.57 -7.09 -11.39
C LYS A 49 9.63 -7.97 -12.19
N GLU A 50 10.13 -9.05 -12.78
CA GLU A 50 9.32 -10.04 -13.50
C GLU A 50 8.21 -10.60 -12.60
N ARG A 51 8.53 -10.96 -11.35
CA ARG A 51 7.52 -11.43 -10.38
C ARG A 51 6.49 -10.37 -9.99
N ILE A 52 6.89 -9.10 -9.93
CA ILE A 52 5.97 -7.98 -9.69
C ILE A 52 5.04 -7.82 -10.90
N LEU A 53 5.56 -7.88 -12.12
CA LEU A 53 4.78 -7.76 -13.35
C LEU A 53 3.79 -8.92 -13.51
N GLU A 54 4.20 -10.15 -13.19
CA GLU A 54 3.30 -11.32 -13.13
C GLU A 54 2.14 -11.08 -12.16
N TYR A 55 2.43 -10.57 -10.97
CA TYR A 55 1.41 -10.24 -9.97
C TYR A 55 0.43 -9.19 -10.49
N LEU A 56 0.94 -8.11 -11.09
CA LEU A 56 0.10 -7.06 -11.69
C LEU A 56 -0.71 -7.57 -12.88
N ALA A 57 -0.18 -8.51 -13.67
CA ALA A 57 -0.87 -9.13 -14.78
C ALA A 57 -2.02 -10.03 -14.32
N VAL A 58 -1.85 -10.78 -13.24
CA VAL A 58 -2.96 -11.54 -12.64
C VAL A 58 -4.00 -10.57 -12.09
N GLN A 59 -3.56 -9.47 -11.46
CA GLN A 59 -4.45 -8.45 -10.92
C GLN A 59 -5.27 -7.73 -12.00
N SER A 60 -4.73 -7.49 -13.19
CA SER A 60 -5.48 -6.85 -14.29
C SER A 60 -6.60 -7.73 -14.85
N LEU A 61 -6.55 -9.05 -14.61
CA LEU A 61 -7.55 -10.01 -15.07
C LEU A 61 -8.68 -10.26 -14.06
N VAL A 62 -8.56 -9.77 -12.81
CA VAL A 62 -9.53 -10.04 -11.74
C VAL A 62 -9.96 -8.76 -11.01
N ASP A 63 -11.27 -8.54 -10.89
CA ASP A 63 -11.83 -7.36 -10.20
C ASP A 63 -11.59 -7.36 -8.68
N LYS A 64 -11.41 -8.55 -8.08
CA LYS A 64 -11.09 -8.70 -6.66
C LYS A 64 -9.88 -9.59 -6.48
N LEU A 65 -8.81 -9.01 -5.95
CA LEU A 65 -7.68 -9.75 -5.42
C LEU A 65 -8.11 -10.59 -4.21
N LYS A 66 -8.53 -11.83 -4.47
CA LYS A 66 -8.51 -12.92 -3.47
C LYS A 66 -7.16 -13.66 -3.49
N GLY A 67 -6.11 -13.00 -3.97
CA GLY A 67 -4.79 -13.58 -4.21
C GLY A 67 -3.80 -13.32 -3.08
N PRO A 68 -2.61 -13.96 -3.14
CA PRO A 68 -1.55 -13.79 -2.15
C PRO A 68 -0.99 -12.35 -2.13
N ILE A 69 -0.55 -11.89 -0.96
CA ILE A 69 0.09 -10.58 -0.78
C ILE A 69 1.57 -10.68 -1.17
N LEU A 70 2.11 -9.68 -1.88
CA LEU A 70 3.54 -9.61 -2.19
C LEU A 70 4.37 -9.38 -0.92
N CYS A 71 5.34 -10.26 -0.66
CA CYS A 71 6.29 -10.15 0.44
C CYS A 71 7.72 -10.08 -0.11
N PHE A 72 8.44 -9.00 0.22
CA PHE A 72 9.84 -8.84 -0.15
C PHE A 72 10.76 -9.21 1.01
N VAL A 73 11.66 -10.16 0.80
CA VAL A 73 12.60 -10.65 1.83
C VAL A 73 14.04 -10.43 1.38
N GLY A 74 14.93 -10.08 2.33
CA GLY A 74 16.37 -9.97 2.09
C GLY A 74 17.09 -9.05 3.09
N PRO A 75 18.39 -8.77 2.89
CA PRO A 75 19.16 -7.85 3.74
C PRO A 75 18.60 -6.42 3.79
N PRO A 76 18.95 -5.60 4.79
CA PRO A 76 18.64 -4.17 4.78
C PRO A 76 19.34 -3.45 3.62
N GLY A 77 18.76 -2.35 3.15
CA GLY A 77 19.36 -1.52 2.09
C GLY A 77 19.11 -1.96 0.64
N VAL A 78 18.49 -3.13 0.41
CA VAL A 78 18.24 -3.66 -0.96
C VAL A 78 17.04 -3.04 -1.70
N GLY A 79 16.46 -1.94 -1.19
CA GLY A 79 15.40 -1.21 -1.90
C GLY A 79 13.97 -1.77 -1.77
N LYS A 80 13.66 -2.61 -0.76
CA LYS A 80 12.30 -3.16 -0.58
C LYS A 80 11.21 -2.09 -0.47
N THR A 81 11.44 -1.07 0.35
CA THR A 81 10.47 0.02 0.54
C THR A 81 10.37 0.92 -0.69
N SER A 82 11.47 1.12 -1.42
CA SER A 82 11.44 1.88 -2.68
C SER A 82 10.71 1.10 -3.77
N LEU A 83 10.87 -0.23 -3.87
CA LEU A 83 10.09 -1.07 -4.80
C LEU A 83 8.59 -0.94 -4.54
N ALA A 84 8.16 -1.02 -3.28
CA ALA A 84 6.74 -0.84 -2.93
C ALA A 84 6.21 0.55 -3.33
N ARG A 85 7.04 1.59 -3.24
CA ARG A 85 6.69 2.94 -3.70
C ARG A 85 6.59 3.03 -5.23
N SER A 86 7.51 2.40 -5.96
CA SER A 86 7.47 2.32 -7.42
C SER A 86 6.23 1.58 -7.92
N ILE A 87 5.81 0.50 -7.24
CA ILE A 87 4.57 -0.21 -7.54
C ILE A 87 3.35 0.70 -7.34
N ALA A 88 3.32 1.47 -6.24
CA ALA A 88 2.25 2.43 -6.00
C ALA A 88 2.21 3.53 -7.07
N ARG A 89 3.38 4.07 -7.47
CA ARG A 89 3.52 5.03 -8.59
C ARG A 89 3.01 4.44 -9.91
N ALA A 90 3.45 3.23 -10.25
CA ALA A 90 3.06 2.52 -11.47
C ALA A 90 1.56 2.23 -11.54
N THR A 91 0.93 1.91 -10.41
CA THR A 91 -0.51 1.58 -10.34
C THR A 91 -1.42 2.79 -10.12
N GLY A 92 -0.84 3.99 -9.93
CA GLY A 92 -1.59 5.22 -9.62
C GLY A 92 -2.22 5.24 -8.22
N ARG A 93 -1.75 4.39 -7.30
CA ARG A 93 -2.30 4.25 -5.94
C ARG A 93 -1.54 5.11 -4.93
N LYS A 94 -2.25 5.59 -3.90
CA LYS A 94 -1.61 6.29 -2.77
C LYS A 94 -0.74 5.32 -1.98
N PHE A 95 0.50 5.71 -1.72
CA PHE A 95 1.44 4.91 -0.93
C PHE A 95 1.33 5.25 0.56
N VAL A 96 1.09 4.25 1.40
CA VAL A 96 1.13 4.36 2.86
C VAL A 96 2.09 3.31 3.41
N ARG A 97 2.91 3.69 4.38
CA ARG A 97 3.85 2.79 5.06
C ARG A 97 3.49 2.68 6.53
N CYS A 98 3.23 1.45 6.99
CA CYS A 98 3.12 1.13 8.41
C CYS A 98 4.33 0.30 8.84
N SER A 99 4.92 0.63 10.00
CA SER A 99 6.02 -0.15 10.57
C SER A 99 5.46 -1.16 11.57
N LEU A 100 5.71 -2.45 11.33
CA LEU A 100 5.35 -3.53 12.25
C LEU A 100 6.50 -3.90 13.21
N GLY A 101 7.66 -3.25 13.05
CA GLY A 101 8.81 -3.49 13.91
C GLY A 101 8.55 -2.99 15.33
N GLY A 102 8.60 -3.90 16.30
CA GLY A 102 8.38 -3.57 17.71
C GLY A 102 6.92 -3.55 18.17
N VAL A 103 5.97 -3.84 17.28
CA VAL A 103 4.56 -4.05 17.64
C VAL A 103 4.45 -5.26 18.56
N ARG A 104 3.76 -5.09 19.69
CA ARG A 104 3.61 -6.13 20.72
C ARG A 104 2.17 -6.39 21.10
N ASP A 105 1.29 -5.43 20.84
CA ASP A 105 -0.14 -5.52 21.18
C ASP A 105 -1.02 -5.36 19.94
N GLU A 106 -2.14 -6.07 19.97
CA GLU A 106 -3.21 -5.96 18.99
C GLU A 106 -3.87 -4.57 19.00
N ALA A 107 -3.91 -3.91 20.16
CA ALA A 107 -4.41 -2.54 20.30
C ALA A 107 -3.65 -1.55 19.39
N GLU A 108 -2.38 -1.81 19.06
CA GLU A 108 -1.62 -0.96 18.13
C GLU A 108 -2.11 -1.06 16.68
N ILE A 109 -2.78 -2.16 16.32
CA ILE A 109 -3.30 -2.42 14.96
C ILE A 109 -4.80 -2.12 14.87
N ARG A 110 -5.57 -2.48 15.91
CA ARG A 110 -7.03 -2.37 15.89
C ARG A 110 -7.58 -1.12 16.60
N GLY A 111 -6.75 -0.46 17.42
CA GLY A 111 -7.20 0.54 18.39
C GLY A 111 -7.63 -0.09 19.70
#